data_AF-A0A936IC03-F1
#
_entry.id   AF-A0A936IC03-F1
#
_cell.length_a   1.000
_cell.length_b   1.000
_cell.length_c   1.000
_cell.angle_alpha   90.00
_cell.angle_beta   90.00
_cell.angle_gamma   90.00
#
_symmetry.space_group_name_H-M   'P 1'
#
loop_
_entity.id
_entity.type
_entity.pdbx_description
1 polymer ?
#
loop_
_entity_poly.entity_id
_entity_poly.type
_entity_poly.pdbx_seq_one_letter_code
_entity_poly.pdbx_strand_id
1 'polypeptide(L)' 'MEKGLLSLDKSIDSYLPEFMDKPAAKVTIKQLLNHTSGLQNYEIMKDFFPKLSRQSFRREEYVKIYRDSALAFFTGY' A
#
# COMPACT_ATOMS: atom_id res chain seq x y z
N MET A 1 -10.10 -19.69 9.98
CA MET A 1 -9.59 -18.71 8.97
C MET A 1 -10.63 -18.63 7.87
N GLU A 2 -11.71 -17.87 8.09
CA GLU A 2 -12.97 -18.19 7.40
C GLU A 2 -13.76 -16.93 7.08
N LYS A 3 -13.47 -16.35 5.92
CA LYS A 3 -14.43 -16.04 4.85
C LYS A 3 -13.59 -16.04 3.57
N GLY A 4 -13.89 -16.86 2.58
CA GLY A 4 -13.16 -16.93 1.29
C GLY A 4 -13.18 -15.65 0.44
N LEU A 5 -13.43 -14.49 1.07
CA LEU A 5 -13.47 -13.15 0.51
C LEU A 5 -12.07 -12.52 0.39
N LEU A 6 -11.10 -12.99 1.18
CA LEU A 6 -9.73 -12.44 1.20
C LEU A 6 -8.70 -13.58 1.14
N SER A 7 -8.04 -13.71 -0.01
CA SER A 7 -6.86 -14.53 -0.24
C SER A 7 -5.59 -13.72 0.00
N LEU A 8 -4.69 -14.26 0.83
CA LEU A 8 -3.41 -13.62 1.17
C LEU A 8 -2.43 -13.57 -0.02
N ASP A 9 -2.50 -14.57 -0.91
CA ASP A 9 -1.63 -14.69 -2.08
C ASP A 9 -2.11 -13.86 -3.28
N LYS A 10 -3.29 -13.24 -3.20
CA LYS A 10 -3.75 -12.30 -4.23
C LYS A 10 -3.07 -10.95 -4.06
N SER A 11 -2.82 -10.33 -5.20
CA SER A 11 -2.32 -8.96 -5.31
C SER A 11 -3.36 -7.94 -4.83
N ILE A 12 -2.90 -6.78 -4.36
CA ILE A 12 -3.76 -5.72 -3.81
C ILE A 12 -4.68 -5.13 -4.88
N ASP A 13 -4.25 -5.09 -6.14
CA ASP A 13 -5.05 -4.60 -7.27
C ASP A 13 -6.33 -5.43 -7.48
N SER A 14 -6.30 -6.71 -7.11
CA SER A 14 -7.46 -7.62 -7.20
C SER A 14 -8.60 -7.22 -6.25
N TYR A 15 -8.32 -6.43 -5.22
CA TYR A 15 -9.31 -5.93 -4.26
C TYR A 15 -9.52 -4.42 -4.36
N LEU A 16 -8.46 -3.69 -4.69
CA LEU A 16 -8.43 -2.25 -4.80
C LEU A 16 -7.99 -1.89 -6.23
N PRO A 17 -8.92 -1.78 -7.19
CA PRO A 17 -8.58 -1.51 -8.59
C PRO A 17 -7.90 -0.14 -8.77
N GLU A 18 -7.97 0.75 -7.78
CA GLU A 18 -7.13 1.94 -7.74
C GLU A 18 -5.63 1.57 -7.80
N PHE A 19 -5.17 0.48 -7.20
CA PHE A 19 -3.76 0.09 -7.29
C PHE A 19 -3.35 -0.46 -8.66
N MET A 20 -4.27 -0.62 -9.61
CA MET A 20 -3.96 -1.05 -10.98
C MET A 20 -2.99 -0.06 -11.65
N ASP A 21 -1.99 -0.58 -12.36
CA ASP A 21 -0.89 0.16 -13.00
C ASP A 21 0.00 0.99 -12.06
N LYS A 22 -0.10 0.77 -10.75
CA LYS A 22 0.76 1.42 -9.75
C LYS A 22 1.91 0.51 -9.36
N PRO A 23 3.03 1.06 -8.85
CA PRO A 23 4.16 0.23 -8.42
C PRO A 23 3.73 -0.80 -7.36
N ALA A 24 2.78 -0.45 -6.50
CA ALA A 24 2.22 -1.34 -5.49
C ALA A 24 1.19 -2.37 -6.03
N ALA A 25 0.81 -2.36 -7.31
CA ALA A 25 -0.18 -3.27 -7.89
C ALA A 25 0.13 -4.74 -7.61
N LYS A 26 1.41 -5.12 -7.74
CA LYS A 26 1.88 -6.51 -7.61
C LYS A 26 2.02 -6.99 -6.17
N VAL A 27 1.91 -6.10 -5.19
CA VAL A 27 2.03 -6.42 -3.77
C VAL A 27 0.88 -7.35 -3.36
N THR A 28 1.20 -8.50 -2.78
CA THR A 28 0.20 -9.41 -2.21
C THR A 28 -0.31 -8.93 -0.86
N ILE A 29 -1.52 -9.34 -0.50
CA ILE A 29 -2.08 -9.05 0.83
C ILE A 29 -1.19 -9.62 1.95
N LYS A 30 -0.56 -10.78 1.72
CA LYS A 30 0.44 -11.38 2.64
C LYS A 30 1.62 -10.45 2.87
N GLN A 31 2.20 -9.91 1.80
CA GLN A 31 3.34 -8.99 1.89
C GLN A 31 2.95 -7.69 2.59
N LEU A 32 1.75 -7.19 2.35
CA LEU A 32 1.23 -6.00 3.04
C LEU A 32 1.10 -6.23 4.54
N LEU A 33 0.51 -7.36 4.96
CA LEU A 33 0.29 -7.68 6.37
C LEU A 33 1.58 -8.05 7.11
N ASN A 34 2.56 -8.63 6.42
CA ASN A 34 3.86 -9.00 7.00
C ASN A 34 4.91 -7.87 6.91
N HIS A 35 4.54 -6.66 6.47
CA HIS A 35 5.46 -5.54 6.26
C HIS A 35 6.61 -5.86 5.28
N THR A 36 6.37 -6.72 4.30
CA THR A 36 7.29 -7.10 3.22
C THR A 36 6.78 -6.67 1.85
N SER A 37 5.92 -5.65 1.78
CA SER A 37 5.39 -5.10 0.53
C SER A 37 6.38 -4.21 -0.22
N GLY A 38 7.40 -3.69 0.47
CA GLY A 38 8.28 -2.67 -0.08
C GLY A 38 7.65 -1.27 -0.14
N LEU A 39 6.42 -1.08 0.37
CA LEU A 39 5.82 0.24 0.50
C LEU A 39 6.62 1.10 1.49
N GLN A 40 6.85 2.36 1.15
CA GLN A 40 7.52 3.28 2.04
C GLN A 40 6.70 3.49 3.33
N ASN A 41 7.40 3.44 4.46
CA ASN A 41 6.82 3.84 5.73
C ASN A 41 6.66 5.36 5.76
N TYR A 42 5.64 5.86 6.47
CA TYR A 42 5.40 7.29 6.61
C TYR A 42 6.60 8.03 7.23
N GLU A 43 7.42 7.34 8.02
CA GLU A 43 8.60 7.90 8.67
C GLU A 43 9.66 8.40 7.69
N ILE A 44 9.75 7.76 6.51
CA ILE A 44 10.73 8.10 5.46
C ILE A 44 10.13 8.96 4.34
N MET A 45 8.81 9.22 4.38
CA MET A 45 8.15 10.13 3.45
C MET A 45 8.49 11.57 3.82
N LYS A 46 9.32 12.22 3.00
CA LYS A 46 9.87 13.58 3.23
C LYS A 46 8.83 14.62 3.65
N ASP A 47 7.64 14.56 3.06
CA ASP A 47 6.56 15.53 3.30
C ASP A 47 5.54 15.08 4.36
N PHE A 48 5.71 13.89 4.98
CA PHE A 48 4.72 13.35 5.89
C PHE A 48 4.57 14.19 7.16
N PHE A 49 5.63 14.32 7.98
CA PHE A 49 5.55 15.16 9.19
C PHE A 49 5.25 16.64 8.90
N PRO A 50 5.95 17.34 7.98
CA PRO A 50 5.74 18.77 7.81
C PRO A 50 4.42 19.14 7.12
N LYS A 51 3.83 18.27 6.29
CA LYS A 51 2.64 18.60 5.50
C LYS A 51 1.46 17.65 5.73
N LEU A 52 1.68 16.34 5.67
CA LEU A 52 0.57 15.37 5.67
C LEU A 52 0.06 15.05 7.09
N SER A 53 0.92 15.00 8.11
CA SER A 53 0.58 14.52 9.45
C SER A 53 -0.51 15.33 10.16
N ARG A 54 -0.67 16.59 9.78
CA ARG A 54 -1.64 17.55 10.33
C ARG A 54 -2.88 17.74 9.44
N GLN A 55 -2.91 17.10 8.28
CA GLN A 55 -4.04 17.17 7.35
C GLN A 55 -5.10 16.12 7.71
N SER A 56 -6.36 16.50 7.56
CA SER A 56 -7.48 15.55 7.63
C SER A 56 -7.70 14.96 6.25
N PHE A 57 -7.56 13.63 6.14
CA PHE A 57 -7.81 12.91 4.90
C PHE A 57 -9.10 12.11 4.99
N ARG A 58 -9.85 12.12 3.88
CA ARG A 58 -10.80 11.04 3.63
C ARG A 58 -10.04 9.75 3.37
N ARG A 59 -10.66 8.60 3.63
CA ARG A 59 -10.03 7.28 3.45
C ARG A 59 -9.39 7.15 2.05
N GLU A 60 -10.12 7.50 1.01
CA GLU A 60 -9.66 7.43 -0.38
C GLU A 60 -8.45 8.33 -0.65
N GLU A 61 -8.43 9.54 -0.06
CA GLU A 61 -7.30 10.47 -0.20
C GLU A 61 -6.05 9.95 0.51
N TYR A 62 -6.21 9.31 1.67
CA TYR A 62 -5.09 8.73 2.41
C TYR A 62 -4.44 7.58 1.64
N VAL A 63 -5.25 6.74 0.99
CA VAL A 63 -4.76 5.61 0.19
C VAL A 63 -3.92 6.09 -1.00
N LYS A 64 -4.28 7.22 -1.61
CA LYS A 64 -3.51 7.82 -2.73
C LYS A 64 -2.07 8.17 -2.36
N ILE A 65 -1.81 8.58 -1.12
CA ILE A 65 -0.46 8.90 -0.62
C ILE A 65 0.49 7.71 -0.81
N TYR A 66 0.00 6.51 -0.53
CA TYR A 66 0.78 5.27 -0.61
C TYR A 66 0.71 4.63 -2.00
N ARG A 67 -0.42 4.76 -2.69
CA ARG A 67 -0.64 4.24 -4.05
C ARG A 67 0.38 4.79 -5.05
N ASP A 68 0.65 6.09 -5.00
CA ASP A 68 1.55 6.78 -5.91
C ASP A 68 3.01 6.78 -5.43
N SER A 69 3.26 6.31 -4.21
CA SER A 69 4.62 6.23 -3.67
C SER A 69 5.41 5.13 -4.37
N ALA A 70 6.67 5.43 -4.68
CA ALA A 70 7.60 4.45 -5.21
C ALA A 70 7.85 3.34 -4.17
N LEU A 71 7.94 2.09 -4.62
CA LEU A 71 8.38 1.00 -3.77
C LEU A 71 9.84 1.23 -3.37
N ALA A 72 10.14 1.13 -2.08
CA ALA A 72 11.49 1.22 -1.56
C ALA A 72 12.35 0.01 -2.01
N PHE A 73 11.71 -1.14 -2.22
CA PHE A 73 12.34 -2.35 -2.74
C PHE A 73 11.28 -3.28 -3.35
N PHE A 74 11.67 -4.10 -4.32
CA PHE A 74 10.80 -5.16 -4.85
C PHE A 74 10.97 -6.43 -4.01
N THR A 75 9.87 -7.00 -3.52
CA THR A 75 9.90 -8.31 -2.88
C THR A 75 9.51 -9.38 -3.89
N GLY A 76 10.48 -10.22 -4.23
CA GLY A 76 10.35 -11.27 -5.24
C GLY A 76 11.08 -12.55 -4.84
N TYR A 77 10.83 -13.02 -3.63
CA TYR A 77 11.28 -14.33 -3.15
C TYR A 77 10.08 -15.21 -2.80
#